data_AF-A0A0M3JFZ2-F1
#
_entry.id   AF-A0A0M3JFZ2-F1
#
_cell.length_a   1.000
_cell.length_b   1.000
_cell.length_c   1.000
_cell.angle_alpha   90.00
_cell.angle_beta   90.00
_cell.angle_gamma   90.00
#
_symmetry.space_group_name_H-M   'P 1'
#
loop_
_entity.id
_entity.type
_entity.pdbx_description
1 polymer ?
#
loop_
_entity_poly.entity_id
_entity_poly.type
_entity_poly.pdbx_seq_one_letter_code
_entity_poly.pdbx_strand_id
1 'polypeptide(L)'
;LADQQIQFKNTKTGKLQNIPSSDIDTIAWMRLANKPGLKFSLSNGTSLRFGGFHDKDFEKIKAFASKNWNKEVSQLEQSLKGWNYGKAEVKGQVLEFDVDDKPCFEIPLSNVSNCTSGKSEAVLEFHQNDDCAVSLMEMRFHIPTDPDADEDVDPVEVRH
;
A
#
# COMPACT_ATOMS: atom_id res chain seq x y z
N LEU A 1 6.05 -6.41 19.10
CA LEU A 1 7.28 -5.85 18.51
C LEU A 1 8.44 -6.36 19.35
N ALA A 2 9.53 -6.77 18.73
CA ALA A 2 10.77 -7.11 19.43
C ALA A 2 11.84 -6.05 19.08
N ASP A 3 12.88 -5.97 19.89
CA ASP A 3 13.87 -4.88 19.82
C ASP A 3 14.50 -4.71 18.44
N GLN A 4 14.66 -5.79 17.67
CA GLN A 4 15.28 -5.75 16.34
C GLN A 4 14.36 -6.20 15.20
N GLN A 5 13.10 -6.57 15.49
CA GLN A 5 12.21 -7.12 14.46
C GLN A 5 10.72 -7.00 14.82
N ILE A 6 9.90 -7.02 13.78
CA ILE A 6 8.47 -7.32 13.88
C ILE A 6 8.32 -8.83 13.84
N GLN A 7 7.57 -9.40 14.78
CA GLN A 7 7.13 -10.79 14.74
C GLN A 7 5.61 -10.79 14.67
N PHE A 8 5.07 -11.39 13.62
CA PHE A 8 3.64 -11.55 13.43
C PHE A 8 3.31 -13.02 13.21
N LYS A 9 2.35 -13.53 13.99
CA LYS A 9 1.81 -14.88 13.80
C LYS A 9 0.37 -14.76 13.33
N ASN A 10 0.11 -15.24 12.12
CA ASN A 10 -1.26 -15.34 11.62
C ASN A 10 -2.02 -16.39 12.44
N THR A 11 -3.12 -16.00 13.06
CA THR A 11 -3.91 -16.90 13.94
C THR A 11 -4.70 -17.95 13.17
N LYS A 12 -5.02 -17.71 11.89
CA LYS A 12 -5.72 -18.66 11.02
C LYS A 12 -4.76 -19.68 10.41
N THR A 13 -3.67 -19.21 9.80
CA THR A 13 -2.74 -20.09 9.05
C THR A 13 -1.60 -20.61 9.91
N GLY A 14 -1.39 -20.05 11.11
CA GLY A 14 -0.23 -20.33 11.96
C GLY A 14 1.10 -19.79 11.44
N LYS A 15 1.11 -19.18 10.24
CA LYS A 15 2.31 -18.67 9.58
C LYS A 15 2.94 -17.58 10.44
N LEU A 16 4.21 -17.80 10.79
CA LEU A 16 5.04 -16.81 11.45
C LEU A 16 5.76 -15.98 10.39
N GLN A 17 5.71 -14.67 10.52
CA GLN A 17 6.40 -13.71 9.70
C GLN A 17 7.30 -12.86 10.60
N ASN A 18 8.58 -12.85 10.29
CA ASN A 18 9.57 -12.03 10.97
C ASN A 18 10.11 -11.00 9.98
N ILE A 19 10.07 -9.72 10.36
CA ILE A 19 10.60 -8.62 9.56
C ILE A 19 11.67 -7.92 10.37
N PRO A 20 12.95 -8.00 9.97
CA PRO A 20 14.02 -7.23 10.58
C PRO A 20 13.72 -5.73 10.55
N SER A 21 14.05 -5.04 11.63
CA SER A 21 13.91 -3.58 11.71
C SER A 21 14.82 -2.83 10.71
N SER A 22 15.92 -3.48 10.30
CA SER A 22 16.82 -2.99 9.25
C SER A 22 16.16 -2.89 7.88
N ASP A 23 15.13 -3.73 7.64
CA ASP A 23 14.48 -3.85 6.33
C ASP A 23 13.26 -2.90 6.24
N ILE A 24 12.93 -2.22 7.33
CA ILE A 24 11.89 -1.20 7.36
C ILE A 24 12.51 0.08 6.82
N ASP A 25 11.86 0.76 5.88
CA ASP A 25 12.23 2.11 5.47
C ASP A 25 11.40 3.12 6.27
N THR A 26 10.07 3.04 6.14
CA THR A 26 9.12 3.98 6.75
C THR A 26 8.04 3.27 7.55
N ILE A 27 7.53 3.98 8.56
CA ILE A 27 6.41 3.54 9.40
C ILE A 27 5.35 4.63 9.38
N ALA A 28 4.15 4.30 8.92
CA ALA A 28 3.02 5.21 8.86
C ALA A 28 1.87 4.72 9.74
N TRP A 29 1.30 5.64 10.51
CA TRP A 29 0.05 5.47 11.23
C TRP A 29 -1.11 5.99 10.38
N MET A 30 -2.05 5.12 10.05
CA MET A 30 -3.13 5.41 9.11
C MET A 30 -4.44 4.73 9.56
N ARG A 31 -5.56 5.03 8.91
CA ARG A 31 -6.83 4.33 9.15
C ARG A 31 -6.89 3.09 8.25
N LEU A 32 -7.16 1.94 8.85
CA LEU A 32 -7.52 0.71 8.14
C LEU A 32 -8.98 0.39 8.45
N ALA A 33 -9.85 0.66 7.48
CA ALA A 33 -11.30 0.71 7.68
C ALA A 33 -11.67 1.67 8.83
N ASN A 34 -12.35 1.17 9.87
CA ASN A 34 -12.80 2.00 11.00
C ASN A 34 -11.79 2.13 12.15
N LYS A 35 -10.65 1.42 12.10
CA LYS A 35 -9.67 1.42 13.19
C LYS A 35 -8.29 1.92 12.73
N PRO A 36 -7.47 2.44 13.64
CA PRO A 36 -6.08 2.73 13.33
C PRO A 36 -5.28 1.47 12.95
N GLY A 37 -4.26 1.70 12.14
CA GLY A 37 -3.35 0.72 11.61
C GLY A 37 -1.94 1.26 11.42
N LEU A 38 -0.99 0.34 11.30
CA LEU A 38 0.39 0.61 10.91
C LEU A 38 0.63 0.09 9.50
N LYS A 39 1.24 0.92 8.67
CA LYS A 39 1.86 0.56 7.40
C LYS A 39 3.38 0.59 7.58
N PHE A 40 4.03 -0.51 7.24
CA PHE A 40 5.48 -0.63 7.15
C PHE A 40 5.86 -0.75 5.68
N SER A 41 6.61 0.22 5.17
CA SER A 41 7.19 0.13 3.82
C SER A 41 8.60 -0.44 3.98
N LEU A 42 8.90 -1.51 3.25
CA LEU A 42 10.16 -2.23 3.37
C LEU A 42 11.09 -1.91 2.20
N SER A 43 12.40 -2.08 2.42
CA SER A 43 13.45 -1.76 1.45
C SER A 43 13.38 -2.58 0.16
N ASN A 44 12.68 -3.72 0.18
CA ASN A 44 12.41 -4.54 -1.00
C ASN A 44 11.18 -4.05 -1.82
N GLY A 45 10.62 -2.89 -1.47
CA GLY A 45 9.45 -2.29 -2.11
C GLY A 45 8.10 -2.87 -1.66
N THR A 46 8.09 -3.87 -0.77
CA THR A 46 6.83 -4.42 -0.24
C THR A 46 6.27 -3.55 0.89
N SER A 47 4.95 -3.61 1.08
CA SER A 47 4.25 -2.89 2.14
C SER A 47 3.46 -3.88 3.01
N LEU A 48 3.61 -3.77 4.33
CA LEU A 48 2.88 -4.59 5.30
C LEU A 48 1.94 -3.71 6.12
N ARG A 49 0.70 -4.16 6.26
CA ARG A 49 -0.34 -3.45 7.01
C ARG A 49 -0.84 -4.30 8.17
N PHE A 50 -0.83 -3.70 9.36
CA PHE A 50 -1.39 -4.29 10.57
C PHE A 50 -2.50 -3.39 11.08
N GLY A 51 -3.71 -3.92 11.23
CA GLY A 51 -4.88 -3.17 11.69
C GLY A 51 -5.39 -3.63 13.04
N GLY A 52 -6.32 -2.85 13.60
CA GLY A 52 -7.03 -3.21 14.82
C GLY A 52 -6.47 -2.58 16.09
N PHE A 53 -5.57 -1.60 15.96
CA PHE A 53 -5.02 -0.84 17.09
C PHE A 53 -6.07 0.10 17.70
N HIS A 54 -5.78 0.60 18.90
CA HIS A 54 -6.50 1.69 19.53
C HIS A 54 -5.76 3.01 19.33
N ASP A 55 -6.46 4.15 19.34
CA ASP A 55 -5.83 5.46 19.19
C ASP A 55 -4.75 5.72 20.26
N LYS A 56 -4.98 5.25 21.50
CA LYS A 56 -4.01 5.34 22.61
C LYS A 56 -2.72 4.53 22.40
N ASP A 57 -2.68 3.62 21.42
CA ASP A 57 -1.49 2.82 21.14
C ASP A 57 -0.45 3.62 20.35
N PHE A 58 -0.85 4.70 19.67
CA PHE A 58 0.03 5.51 18.82
C PHE A 58 1.28 5.98 19.56
N GLU A 59 1.14 6.65 20.70
CA GLU A 59 2.27 7.19 21.46
C GLU A 59 3.23 6.10 21.94
N LYS A 60 2.69 4.93 22.32
CA LYS A 60 3.50 3.78 22.74
C LYS A 60 4.32 3.22 21.59
N ILE A 61 3.70 3.08 20.42
CA ILE A 61 4.34 2.56 19.22
C ILE A 61 5.39 3.55 18.70
N LYS A 62 5.07 4.85 18.68
CA LYS A 62 5.98 5.92 18.30
C LYS A 62 7.23 5.94 19.19
N ALA A 63 7.05 5.90 20.51
CA ALA A 63 8.17 5.84 21.45
C ALA A 63 9.00 4.56 21.29
N PHE A 64 8.35 3.41 21.05
CA PHE A 64 9.03 2.15 20.81
C PHE A 64 9.88 2.17 19.54
N ALA A 65 9.32 2.61 18.41
CA ALA A 65 10.01 2.64 17.13
C ALA A 65 11.21 3.61 17.15
N SER A 66 11.03 4.77 17.79
CA SER A 66 12.12 5.74 17.96
C SER A 66 13.24 5.16 18.84
N LYS A 67 12.91 4.60 20.00
CA LYS A 67 13.91 4.07 20.95
C LYS A 67 14.67 2.86 20.42
N ASN A 68 13.98 1.91 19.81
CA ASN A 68 14.57 0.59 19.49
C ASN A 68 15.06 0.49 18.04
N TRP A 69 14.42 1.21 17.12
CA TRP A 69 14.73 1.11 15.69
C TRP A 69 15.29 2.41 15.09
N ASN A 70 15.34 3.49 15.88
CA ASN A 70 15.69 4.83 15.40
C ASN A 70 14.82 5.27 14.20
N LYS A 71 13.52 4.94 14.26
CA LYS A 71 12.54 5.26 13.21
C LYS A 71 11.40 6.10 13.74
N GLU A 72 11.01 7.09 12.97
CA GLU A 72 9.81 7.87 13.22
C GLU A 72 8.56 7.14 12.72
N VAL A 73 7.44 7.35 13.42
CA VAL A 73 6.11 6.91 12.99
C VAL A 73 5.33 8.15 12.56
N SER A 74 5.16 8.33 11.25
CA SER A 74 4.45 9.48 10.67
C SER A 74 2.94 9.24 10.64
N GLN A 75 2.13 10.27 10.90
CA GLN A 75 0.70 10.19 10.61
C GLN A 75 0.47 10.37 9.11
N LEU A 76 -0.17 9.40 8.47
CA LEU A 76 -0.49 9.45 7.06
C LEU A 76 -1.97 9.78 6.90
N GLU A 77 -2.25 10.98 6.39
CA GLU A 77 -3.61 11.39 6.06
C GLU A 77 -4.02 10.82 4.70
N GLN A 78 -5.16 10.12 4.66
CA GLN A 78 -5.70 9.50 3.45
C GLN A 78 -6.83 10.34 2.87
N SER A 79 -7.02 10.27 1.55
CA SER A 79 -8.16 10.94 0.90
C SER A 79 -9.46 10.19 1.19
N LEU A 80 -10.43 10.91 1.77
CA LEU A 80 -11.79 10.42 2.06
C LEU A 80 -12.85 11.12 1.19
N LYS A 81 -12.44 11.78 0.10
CA LYS A 81 -13.34 12.60 -0.75
C LYS A 81 -14.28 11.77 -1.62
N GLY A 82 -13.98 10.48 -1.83
CA GLY A 82 -14.75 9.59 -2.71
C GLY A 82 -14.57 9.89 -4.21
N TRP A 83 -13.58 10.69 -4.59
CA TRP A 83 -13.26 10.96 -5.98
C TRP A 83 -12.58 9.75 -6.62
N ASN A 84 -12.92 9.49 -7.88
CA ASN A 84 -12.41 8.38 -8.68
C ASN A 84 -11.42 8.84 -9.76
N TYR A 85 -10.97 10.09 -9.70
CA TYR A 85 -9.93 10.65 -10.55
C TYR A 85 -8.75 11.09 -9.69
N GLY A 86 -7.54 10.93 -10.21
CA GLY A 86 -6.33 11.09 -9.45
C GLY A 86 -5.13 10.54 -10.18
N LYS A 87 -4.04 10.31 -9.45
CA LYS A 87 -2.79 9.79 -9.98
C LYS A 87 -2.60 8.34 -9.53
N ALA A 88 -2.47 7.43 -10.49
CA ALA A 88 -2.05 6.06 -10.23
C ALA A 88 -0.53 5.94 -10.45
N GLU A 89 0.21 5.43 -9.47
CA GLU A 89 1.67 5.30 -9.55
C GLU A 89 2.14 4.01 -8.90
N VAL A 90 3.05 3.31 -9.56
CA VAL A 90 3.71 2.13 -8.98
C VAL A 90 4.87 2.60 -8.12
N LYS A 91 4.78 2.36 -6.80
CA LYS A 91 5.82 2.67 -5.80
C LYS A 91 6.32 1.35 -5.21
N GLY A 92 7.48 0.88 -5.68
CA GLY A 92 8.03 -0.43 -5.30
C GLY A 92 7.16 -1.58 -5.81
N GLN A 93 6.59 -2.39 -4.89
CA GLN A 93 5.72 -3.53 -5.19
C GLN A 93 4.25 -3.20 -4.89
N VAL A 94 3.88 -1.92 -4.95
CA VAL A 94 2.52 -1.43 -4.65
C VAL A 94 2.09 -0.43 -5.72
N LEU A 95 0.89 -0.59 -6.26
CA LEU A 95 0.20 0.44 -7.01
C LEU A 95 -0.54 1.35 -6.01
N GLU A 96 -0.21 2.64 -5.98
CA GLU A 96 -0.82 3.66 -5.13
C GLU A 96 -1.70 4.59 -5.98
N PHE A 97 -2.90 4.90 -5.49
CA PHE A 97 -3.81 5.85 -6.12
C PHE A 97 -4.00 7.07 -5.22
N ASP A 98 -3.53 8.21 -5.69
CA ASP A 98 -3.52 9.49 -4.97
C ASP A 98 -4.63 10.42 -5.48
N VAL A 99 -5.33 11.08 -4.55
CA VAL A 99 -6.32 12.13 -4.84
C VAL A 99 -5.90 13.38 -4.09
N ASP A 100 -5.58 14.46 -4.81
CA ASP A 100 -5.00 15.71 -4.27
C ASP A 100 -3.79 15.45 -3.37
N ASP A 101 -2.81 14.70 -3.88
CA ASP A 101 -1.56 14.33 -3.20
C ASP A 101 -1.75 13.55 -1.89
N LYS A 102 -2.95 13.02 -1.63
CA LYS A 102 -3.24 12.13 -0.50
C LYS A 102 -3.57 10.73 -0.99
N PRO A 103 -2.96 9.69 -0.40
CA PRO A 103 -3.26 8.31 -0.78
C PRO A 103 -4.71 7.99 -0.49
N CYS A 104 -5.41 7.51 -1.51
CA CYS A 104 -6.78 7.01 -1.40
C CYS A 104 -6.76 5.51 -1.13
N PHE A 105 -6.10 4.74 -1.99
CA PHE A 105 -5.93 3.30 -1.81
C PHE A 105 -4.62 2.79 -2.41
N GLU A 106 -4.29 1.55 -2.04
CA GLU A 106 -3.06 0.87 -2.45
C GLU A 106 -3.33 -0.61 -2.72
N ILE A 107 -2.81 -1.09 -3.84
CA ILE A 107 -2.90 -2.47 -4.28
C ILE A 107 -1.49 -3.08 -4.27
N PRO A 108 -1.20 -4.05 -3.39
CA PRO A 108 0.01 -4.85 -3.50
C PRO A 108 0.01 -5.59 -4.85
N LEU A 109 1.11 -5.48 -5.61
CA LEU A 109 1.22 -6.15 -6.90
C LEU A 109 1.16 -7.68 -6.77
N SER A 110 1.55 -8.22 -5.61
CA SER A 110 1.40 -9.65 -5.30
C SER A 110 -0.05 -10.14 -5.28
N ASN A 111 -1.04 -9.24 -5.23
CA ASN A 111 -2.45 -9.60 -5.26
C ASN A 111 -3.03 -9.57 -6.68
N VAL A 112 -2.30 -8.98 -7.63
CA VAL A 112 -2.71 -8.86 -9.03
C VAL A 112 -2.26 -10.13 -9.75
N SER A 113 -3.22 -10.88 -10.31
CA SER A 113 -2.94 -12.09 -11.06
C SER A 113 -2.54 -11.80 -12.50
N ASN A 114 -3.10 -10.74 -13.08
CA ASN A 114 -2.86 -10.34 -14.46
C ASN A 114 -3.16 -8.83 -14.62
N CYS A 115 -2.45 -8.18 -15.53
CA CYS A 115 -2.67 -6.78 -15.88
C CYS A 115 -2.65 -6.67 -17.40
N THR A 116 -3.70 -6.09 -17.97
CA THR A 116 -3.78 -5.82 -19.41
C THR A 116 -3.99 -4.33 -19.65
N SER A 117 -3.26 -3.77 -20.62
CA SER A 117 -3.41 -2.39 -21.05
C SER A 117 -4.11 -2.31 -22.40
N GLY A 118 -4.96 -1.30 -22.55
CA GLY A 118 -5.53 -0.84 -23.81
C GLY A 118 -5.14 0.61 -24.06
N LYS A 119 -5.65 1.21 -25.15
CA LYS A 119 -5.28 2.58 -25.55
C LYS A 119 -5.49 3.62 -24.45
N SER A 120 -6.58 3.50 -23.67
CA SER A 120 -6.95 4.46 -22.62
C SER A 120 -7.41 3.76 -21.35
N GLU A 121 -6.96 2.53 -21.13
CA GLU A 121 -7.41 1.72 -20.00
C GLU A 121 -6.33 0.76 -19.51
N ALA A 122 -6.37 0.49 -18.21
CA ALA A 122 -5.64 -0.61 -17.59
C ALA A 122 -6.61 -1.46 -16.79
N VAL A 123 -6.59 -2.77 -17.01
CA VAL A 123 -7.45 -3.75 -16.35
C VAL A 123 -6.57 -4.62 -15.46
N LEU A 124 -6.85 -4.60 -14.16
CA LEU A 124 -6.20 -5.41 -13.15
C LEU A 124 -7.15 -6.53 -12.75
N GLU A 125 -6.69 -7.77 -12.88
CA GLU A 125 -7.36 -8.96 -12.38
C GLU A 125 -6.67 -9.41 -11.09
N PHE A 126 -7.44 -9.89 -10.11
CA PHE A 126 -6.93 -10.26 -8.79
C PHE A 126 -7.04 -11.76 -8.53
N HIS A 127 -6.10 -12.28 -7.74
CA HIS A 127 -6.21 -13.65 -7.24
C HIS A 127 -7.49 -13.81 -6.40
N GLN A 128 -8.25 -14.87 -6.68
CA GLN A 128 -9.40 -15.24 -5.86
C GLN A 128 -8.94 -15.62 -4.45
N ASN A 129 -9.70 -15.17 -3.46
CA ASN A 129 -9.47 -15.48 -2.06
C ASN A 129 -10.76 -16.03 -1.45
N ASP A 130 -10.83 -17.35 -1.35
CA ASP A 130 -11.98 -18.08 -0.80
C ASP A 130 -12.15 -17.89 0.72
N ASP A 131 -11.13 -17.36 1.41
CA ASP A 131 -11.18 -17.08 2.85
C ASP A 131 -11.87 -15.75 3.20
N CYS A 132 -12.31 -14.98 2.18
CA CYS A 132 -12.97 -13.69 2.32
C CYS A 132 -14.40 -13.73 1.76
N ALA A 133 -15.37 -13.27 2.56
CA ALA A 133 -16.78 -13.25 2.15
C ALA A 133 -17.08 -12.31 0.96
N VAL A 134 -16.25 -11.29 0.78
CA VAL A 134 -16.28 -10.36 -0.36
C VAL A 134 -14.87 -10.26 -0.89
N SER A 135 -14.71 -10.47 -2.20
CA SER A 135 -13.40 -10.49 -2.85
C SER A 135 -13.45 -9.62 -4.12
N LEU A 136 -12.45 -8.75 -4.26
CA LEU A 136 -12.25 -7.92 -5.45
C LEU A 136 -11.74 -8.81 -6.58
N MET A 137 -12.42 -8.81 -7.73
CA MET A 137 -12.09 -9.69 -8.86
C MET A 137 -11.35 -8.95 -9.98
N GLU A 138 -11.86 -7.79 -10.35
CA GLU A 138 -11.32 -6.95 -11.42
C GLU A 138 -11.41 -5.48 -11.00
N MET A 139 -10.45 -4.67 -11.42
CA MET A 139 -10.48 -3.22 -11.35
C MET A 139 -10.01 -2.64 -12.68
N ARG A 140 -10.73 -1.64 -13.19
CA ARG A 140 -10.38 -0.95 -14.44
C ARG A 140 -10.11 0.53 -14.17
N PHE A 141 -8.93 0.98 -14.58
CA PHE A 141 -8.58 2.39 -14.63
C PHE A 141 -8.79 2.93 -16.04
N HIS A 142 -9.36 4.11 -16.14
CA HIS A 142 -9.25 4.92 -17.35
C HIS A 142 -7.96 5.73 -17.27
N ILE A 143 -7.10 5.60 -18.28
CA ILE A 143 -5.87 6.38 -18.41
C ILE A 143 -6.14 7.43 -19.48
N PRO A 144 -6.18 8.73 -19.13
CA PRO A 144 -6.33 9.79 -20.13
C PRO A 144 -5.15 9.73 -21.10
N THR A 145 -5.45 9.56 -22.37
CA THR A 145 -4.50 9.81 -23.45
C THR A 145 -4.56 11.31 -23.76
N ASP A 146 -3.45 12.01 -23.59
CA ASP A 146 -3.35 13.39 -24.05
C ASP A 146 -3.43 13.38 -25.59
N PRO A 147 -4.45 14.00 -26.22
CA PRO A 147 -4.57 14.04 -27.68
C PRO A 147 -3.46 14.85 -28.35
N ASP A 148 -2.71 15.66 -27.58
CA ASP A 148 -1.60 16.48 -28.05
C ASP A 148 -0.22 15.92 -27.63
N ALA A 149 -0.17 14.80 -26.90
CA ALA A 149 1.09 14.10 -26.66
C ALA A 149 1.48 13.33 -27.92
N ASP A 150 2.69 13.58 -28.44
CA ASP A 150 3.26 12.83 -29.56
C ASP A 150 3.03 11.32 -29.35
N GLU A 151 2.32 10.67 -30.28
CA GLU A 151 1.91 9.26 -30.19
C GLU A 151 3.09 8.28 -30.07
N ASP A 152 4.33 8.77 -30.23
CA ASP A 152 5.58 8.03 -30.15
C ASP A 152 6.24 8.05 -28.75
N VAL A 153 5.66 8.72 -27.75
CA VAL A 153 6.21 8.73 -26.37
C VAL A 153 5.36 7.84 -25.48
N ASP A 154 5.78 6.58 -25.32
CA ASP A 154 5.26 5.73 -24.25
C ASP A 154 5.55 6.41 -22.90
N PRO A 155 4.54 6.81 -22.11
CA PRO A 155 4.75 7.48 -20.82
C PRO A 155 5.57 6.64 -19.83
N VAL A 156 5.69 5.32 -20.08
CA VAL A 156 6.48 4.37 -19.28
C VAL A 156 7.97 4.44 -19.62
N GLU A 157 8.37 4.84 -20.83
CA GLU A 157 9.79 4.91 -21.24
C GLU A 157 10.52 6.16 -20.74
N VAL A 158 9.79 7.21 -20.35
CA VAL A 158 10.38 8.51 -19.95
C VAL A 158 10.92 8.50 -18.50
N ARG A 159 10.74 7.41 -17.75
CA ARG A 159 11.22 7.30 -16.36
C ARG A 159 12.31 6.25 -16.20
N HIS A 160 13.52 6.59 -16.66
CA HIS A 160 14.78 5.95 -16.26
C HIS A 160 15.77 6.99 -15.72
#